data_AF-A0A1G5EGM8-F1
#
_entry.id   AF-A0A1G5EGM8-F1
#
_cell.length_a   1.000
_cell.length_b   1.000
_cell.length_c   1.000
_cell.angle_alpha   90.00
_cell.angle_beta   90.00
_cell.angle_gamma   90.00
#
_symmetry.space_group_name_H-M   'P 1'
#
loop_
_entity.id
_entity.type
_entity.pdbx_description
1 polymer ?
#
loop_
_entity_poly.entity_id
_entity_poly.type
_entity_poly.pdbx_seq_one_letter_code
_entity_poly.pdbx_strand_id
1 'polypeptide(L)'
;MSDWGLVSFRYDCEQIIKHVGKKRRVKGLISKAYDYPGMEGILLHAYNGVKYFLEAKNYKTLFFGLSKRDLEGSNWAEFDTAFDVFWDSGVIKPGYDNVKHVMNRWDQLGGYDSDEKLQYDLFSCEGMYGFLHISYTSNLDGEEELKYGYLYEDKVLDIKGALDEYARIRDISEDLPDYLKEIITFFDDNAKFIGSEDAYWEMEKQGVALIHDVMEGNIDPYG
;
A
#
# COMPACT_ATOMS: atom_id res chain seq x y z
N MET A 1 -5.01 -16.51 18.62
CA MET A 1 -4.95 -15.08 18.28
C MET A 1 -4.93 -14.99 16.77
N SER A 2 -5.62 -14.00 16.22
CA SER A 2 -5.67 -13.76 14.77
C SER A 2 -4.34 -13.14 14.33
N ASP A 3 -3.73 -13.63 13.25
CA ASP A 3 -2.40 -13.19 12.78
C ASP A 3 -2.56 -12.09 11.75
N TRP A 4 -3.24 -11.00 12.13
CA TRP A 4 -3.61 -9.98 11.17
C TRP A 4 -2.47 -9.03 10.90
N GLY A 5 -2.33 -8.62 9.64
CA GLY A 5 -1.28 -7.73 9.19
C GLY A 5 -1.79 -6.75 8.15
N LEU A 6 -1.27 -5.53 8.10
CA LEU A 6 -1.71 -4.53 7.12
C LEU A 6 -0.54 -4.07 6.24
N VAL A 7 -0.79 -4.01 4.94
CA VAL A 7 0.08 -3.33 3.97
C VAL A 7 -0.66 -2.11 3.44
N SER A 8 0.00 -0.97 3.49
CA SER A 8 -0.43 0.20 2.76
C SER A 8 0.66 0.72 1.83
N PHE A 9 0.27 0.97 0.58
CA PHE A 9 1.15 1.50 -0.45
C PHE A 9 0.54 2.74 -1.07
N ARG A 10 1.17 3.90 -0.85
CA ARG A 10 0.83 5.16 -1.51
C ARG A 10 1.80 5.43 -2.65
N TYR A 11 1.30 5.86 -3.79
CA TYR A 11 2.13 6.33 -4.90
C TYR A 11 1.68 7.70 -5.40
N ASP A 12 2.65 8.52 -5.82
CA ASP A 12 2.43 9.82 -6.45
C ASP A 12 3.50 10.03 -7.53
N CYS A 13 3.13 9.84 -8.79
CA CYS A 13 4.06 9.71 -9.91
C CYS A 13 3.67 10.60 -11.07
N GLU A 14 4.65 11.22 -11.71
CA GLU A 14 4.46 11.80 -13.04
C GLU A 14 4.82 10.78 -14.13
N GLN A 15 3.97 10.68 -15.15
CA GLN A 15 4.21 9.81 -16.30
C GLN A 15 3.80 10.47 -17.62
N ILE A 16 4.40 9.98 -18.72
CA ILE A 16 4.04 10.38 -20.08
C ILE A 16 3.14 9.31 -20.70
N ILE A 17 1.92 9.68 -21.06
CA ILE A 17 1.01 8.81 -21.81
C ILE A 17 1.54 8.69 -23.24
N LYS A 18 2.29 7.62 -23.52
CA LYS A 18 3.02 7.39 -24.78
C LYS A 18 2.21 7.69 -26.05
N HIS A 19 0.92 7.33 -26.07
CA HIS A 19 0.08 7.44 -27.27
C HIS A 19 -0.33 8.88 -27.61
N VAL A 20 -0.32 9.77 -26.62
CA VAL A 20 -0.74 11.17 -26.78
C VAL A 20 0.35 12.17 -26.39
N GLY A 21 1.49 11.69 -25.90
CA GLY A 21 2.61 12.51 -25.41
C GLY A 21 2.26 13.40 -24.21
N LYS A 22 1.08 13.21 -23.61
CA LYS A 22 0.60 14.04 -22.51
C LYS A 22 1.24 13.61 -21.20
N LYS A 23 1.72 14.59 -20.45
CA LYS A 23 2.13 14.44 -19.06
C LYS A 23 0.87 14.25 -18.20
N ARG A 24 0.88 13.28 -17.29
CA ARG A 24 -0.16 13.07 -16.28
C ARG A 24 0.51 12.77 -14.95
N ARG A 25 -0.06 13.31 -13.88
CA ARG A 25 0.27 12.91 -12.51
C ARG A 25 -0.74 11.86 -12.06
N VAL A 26 -0.26 10.78 -11.48
CA VAL A 26 -1.06 9.66 -11.01
C VAL A 26 -0.80 9.47 -9.53
N LYS A 27 -1.88 9.46 -8.76
CA LYS A 27 -1.87 9.26 -7.32
C LYS A 27 -2.76 8.08 -6.98
N GLY A 28 -2.39 7.31 -5.97
CA GLY A 28 -3.23 6.25 -5.45
C GLY A 28 -2.78 5.77 -4.08
N LEU A 29 -3.71 5.12 -3.39
CA LEU A 29 -3.49 4.45 -2.13
C LEU A 29 -4.04 3.03 -2.23
N ILE A 30 -3.26 2.09 -1.74
CA ILE A 30 -3.66 0.72 -1.45
C ILE A 30 -3.60 0.57 0.05
N SER A 31 -4.62 -0.03 0.65
CA SER A 31 -4.60 -0.43 2.06
C SER A 31 -5.35 -1.74 2.23
N LYS A 32 -4.62 -2.78 2.64
CA LYS A 32 -5.13 -4.15 2.69
C LYS A 32 -4.67 -4.87 3.95
N ALA A 33 -5.62 -5.50 4.63
CA ALA A 33 -5.40 -6.31 5.82
C ALA A 33 -5.43 -7.81 5.50
N TYR A 34 -4.58 -8.61 6.13
CA TYR A 34 -4.38 -10.04 5.90
C TYR A 34 -4.74 -10.83 7.14
N ASP A 35 -5.28 -12.05 6.98
CA ASP A 35 -5.59 -12.94 8.11
C ASP A 35 -4.44 -13.94 8.39
N TYR A 36 -3.69 -14.37 7.36
CA TYR A 36 -2.55 -15.29 7.48
C TYR A 36 -1.69 -15.32 6.19
N PRO A 37 -0.34 -15.50 6.25
CA PRO A 37 0.52 -15.56 7.44
C PRO A 37 0.99 -14.16 7.87
N GLY A 38 0.19 -13.44 8.67
CA GLY A 38 0.47 -12.11 9.25
C GLY A 38 1.66 -11.35 8.67
N MET A 39 2.84 -11.49 9.30
CA MET A 39 4.05 -10.77 8.89
C MET A 39 4.65 -11.24 7.56
N GLU A 40 4.77 -12.55 7.32
CA GLU A 40 5.31 -13.05 6.06
C GLU A 40 4.40 -12.71 4.87
N GLY A 41 3.08 -12.74 5.09
CA GLY A 41 2.07 -12.33 4.11
C GLY A 41 2.15 -10.84 3.79
N ILE A 42 2.27 -9.98 4.82
CA ILE A 42 2.55 -8.54 4.65
C ILE A 42 3.79 -8.35 3.76
N LEU A 43 4.90 -8.99 4.13
CA LEU A 43 6.18 -8.82 3.44
C LEU A 43 6.15 -9.33 2.00
N LEU A 44 5.58 -10.52 1.76
CA LEU A 44 5.44 -11.09 0.43
C LEU A 44 4.56 -10.21 -0.46
N HIS A 45 3.45 -9.69 0.08
CA HIS A 45 2.56 -8.82 -0.69
C HIS A 45 3.21 -7.49 -1.04
N ALA A 46 3.80 -6.85 -0.03
CA ALA A 46 4.54 -5.60 -0.21
C ALA A 46 5.67 -5.76 -1.23
N TYR A 47 6.50 -6.79 -1.08
CA TYR A 47 7.60 -7.07 -2.00
C TYR A 47 7.12 -7.25 -3.43
N ASN A 48 6.19 -8.18 -3.66
CA ASN A 48 5.72 -8.48 -5.02
C ASN A 48 4.93 -7.31 -5.63
N GLY A 49 4.10 -6.64 -4.85
CA GLY A 49 3.33 -5.47 -5.28
C GLY A 49 4.23 -4.30 -5.66
N VAL A 50 5.20 -3.94 -4.81
CA VAL A 50 6.15 -2.85 -5.08
C VAL A 50 7.07 -3.22 -6.25
N LYS A 51 7.65 -4.42 -6.27
CA LYS A 51 8.52 -4.87 -7.36
C LYS A 51 7.81 -4.81 -8.71
N TYR A 52 6.61 -5.39 -8.80
CA TYR A 52 5.82 -5.30 -10.02
C TYR A 52 5.48 -3.85 -10.36
N PHE A 53 5.10 -3.02 -9.40
CA PHE A 53 4.81 -1.60 -9.63
C PHE A 53 6.02 -0.86 -10.22
N LEU A 54 7.23 -1.08 -9.67
CA LEU A 54 8.47 -0.48 -10.14
C LEU A 54 8.90 -1.02 -11.52
N GLU A 55 8.67 -2.30 -11.81
CA GLU A 55 8.90 -2.86 -13.15
C GLU A 55 7.89 -2.27 -14.15
N ALA A 56 6.61 -2.28 -13.80
CA ALA A 56 5.49 -1.79 -14.59
C ALA A 56 5.64 -0.33 -15.02
N LYS A 57 6.01 0.56 -14.09
CA LYS A 57 6.26 1.97 -14.40
C LYS A 57 7.42 2.12 -15.41
N ASN A 58 8.45 1.28 -15.30
CA ASN A 58 9.64 1.33 -16.15
C ASN A 58 9.35 0.81 -17.57
N TYR A 59 8.46 -0.17 -17.72
CA TYR A 59 8.09 -0.69 -19.04
C TYR A 59 7.27 0.30 -19.88
N LYS A 60 6.85 1.45 -19.31
CA LYS A 60 6.07 2.49 -20.01
C LYS A 60 4.82 1.87 -20.71
N THR A 61 4.29 0.77 -20.19
CA THR A 61 3.16 0.01 -20.78
C THR A 61 1.96 -0.05 -19.84
N LEU A 62 2.10 0.31 -18.56
CA LEU A 62 0.96 0.25 -17.66
C LEU A 62 0.10 1.52 -17.69
N PHE A 63 -1.12 1.30 -18.15
CA PHE A 63 -2.28 2.10 -17.86
C PHE A 63 -2.66 1.85 -16.39
N PHE A 64 -2.16 2.68 -15.47
CA PHE A 64 -2.80 2.83 -14.14
C PHE A 64 -4.06 3.67 -14.34
N GLY A 65 -5.12 2.99 -14.81
CA GLY A 65 -6.37 3.59 -15.24
C GLY A 65 -6.92 2.79 -16.39
N LEU A 66 -7.93 1.98 -16.11
CA LEU A 66 -8.73 1.24 -17.07
C LEU A 66 -9.02 2.06 -18.33
N SER A 67 -9.08 1.37 -19.48
CA SER A 67 -9.44 2.02 -20.73
C SER A 67 -10.89 2.51 -20.63
N LYS A 68 -11.21 3.62 -21.32
CA LYS A 68 -12.55 4.21 -21.32
C LYS A 68 -13.68 3.26 -21.75
N ARG A 69 -13.33 2.12 -22.37
CA ARG A 69 -14.26 1.05 -22.80
C ARG A 69 -14.57 0.02 -21.73
N ASP A 70 -13.75 -0.09 -20.68
CA ASP A 70 -14.01 -0.96 -19.54
C ASP A 70 -14.88 -0.25 -18.47
N LEU A 71 -15.15 1.05 -18.65
CA LEU A 71 -15.86 1.94 -17.72
C LEU A 71 -17.41 1.93 -17.84
N GLU A 72 -18.00 1.16 -18.75
CA GLU A 72 -19.46 1.20 -18.98
C GLU A 72 -20.27 0.23 -18.09
N GLY A 73 -19.63 -0.50 -17.15
CA GLY A 73 -20.28 -1.56 -16.37
C GLY A 73 -20.24 -1.44 -14.84
N SER A 74 -19.30 -0.67 -14.28
CA SER A 74 -19.22 -0.41 -12.83
C SER A 74 -18.91 1.07 -12.60
N ASN A 75 -19.66 1.72 -11.71
CA ASN A 75 -19.36 3.11 -11.28
C ASN A 75 -18.07 3.22 -10.44
N TRP A 76 -17.38 2.10 -10.25
CA TRP A 76 -16.15 1.98 -9.50
C TRP A 76 -15.23 1.13 -10.36
N ALA A 77 -14.31 1.79 -11.07
CA ALA A 77 -13.20 1.11 -11.71
C ALA A 77 -12.41 0.48 -10.57
N GLU A 78 -12.55 -0.84 -10.40
CA GLU A 78 -11.77 -1.62 -9.46
C GLU A 78 -10.30 -1.23 -9.71
N PHE A 79 -9.64 -0.71 -8.67
CA PHE A 79 -8.22 -0.35 -8.75
C PHE A 79 -7.44 -1.65 -8.81
N ASP A 80 -7.50 -2.38 -9.93
CA ASP A 80 -6.74 -3.61 -10.16
C ASP A 80 -5.27 -3.24 -10.31
N THR A 81 -4.61 -3.02 -9.19
CA THR A 81 -3.18 -2.82 -9.10
C THR A 81 -2.50 -4.20 -9.08
N ALA A 82 -1.18 -4.20 -9.23
CA ALA A 82 -0.38 -5.41 -9.02
C ALA A 82 -0.65 -6.09 -7.67
N PHE A 83 -1.00 -5.29 -6.66
CA PHE A 83 -1.35 -5.76 -5.33
C PHE A 83 -2.68 -6.52 -5.34
N ASP A 84 -3.59 -6.26 -6.28
CA ASP A 84 -4.84 -7.01 -6.48
C ASP A 84 -4.57 -8.35 -7.15
N VAL A 85 -3.67 -8.42 -8.14
CA VAL A 85 -3.31 -9.70 -8.79
C VAL A 85 -2.74 -10.72 -7.79
N PHE A 86 -1.86 -10.29 -6.88
CA PHE A 86 -1.31 -11.19 -5.84
C PHE A 86 -2.32 -11.53 -4.74
N TRP A 87 -3.26 -10.63 -4.48
CA TRP A 87 -4.36 -10.80 -3.53
C TRP A 87 -5.42 -11.78 -4.07
N ASP A 88 -5.84 -11.60 -5.32
CA ASP A 88 -6.91 -12.37 -5.98
C ASP A 88 -6.46 -13.75 -6.45
N SER A 89 -5.16 -13.93 -6.73
CA SER A 89 -4.60 -15.23 -7.10
C SER A 89 -4.52 -16.23 -5.95
N GLY A 90 -4.90 -15.82 -4.72
CA GLY A 90 -4.94 -16.70 -3.54
C GLY A 90 -3.55 -17.12 -3.05
N VAL A 91 -2.49 -16.44 -3.50
CA VAL A 91 -1.11 -16.64 -3.01
C VAL A 91 -1.01 -16.30 -1.52
N ILE A 92 -1.85 -15.38 -1.06
CA ILE A 92 -1.99 -14.96 0.33
C ILE A 92 -3.48 -15.02 0.68
N LYS A 93 -3.82 -15.38 1.92
CA LYS A 93 -5.23 -15.38 2.35
C LYS A 93 -5.70 -13.93 2.54
N PRO A 94 -6.61 -13.43 1.68
CA PRO A 94 -7.08 -12.06 1.80
C PRO A 94 -7.91 -11.89 3.08
N GLY A 95 -7.70 -10.76 3.77
CA GLY A 95 -8.54 -10.34 4.89
C GLY A 95 -9.54 -9.28 4.44
N TYR A 96 -9.10 -8.03 4.39
CA TYR A 96 -9.95 -6.87 4.14
C TYR A 96 -9.31 -5.88 3.17
N ASP A 97 -10.08 -5.41 2.18
CA ASP A 97 -9.73 -4.24 1.38
C ASP A 97 -10.28 -2.99 2.07
N ASN A 98 -9.39 -2.27 2.77
CA ASN A 98 -9.79 -1.15 3.61
C ASN A 98 -10.23 0.06 2.79
N VAL A 99 -9.66 0.26 1.59
CA VAL A 99 -10.09 1.34 0.70
C VAL A 99 -11.52 1.07 0.23
N LYS A 100 -11.80 -0.14 -0.26
CA LYS A 100 -13.16 -0.53 -0.65
C LYS A 100 -14.15 -0.45 0.51
N HIS A 101 -13.74 -0.82 1.72
CA HIS A 101 -14.57 -0.69 2.91
C HIS A 101 -14.96 0.76 3.19
N VAL A 102 -13.96 1.65 3.23
CA VAL A 102 -14.13 3.07 3.49
C VAL A 102 -15.04 3.72 2.44
N MET A 103 -14.85 3.42 1.16
CA MET A 103 -15.67 3.96 0.07
C MET A 103 -17.13 3.54 0.22
N ASN A 104 -17.40 2.26 0.49
CA ASN A 104 -18.77 1.79 0.73
C ASN A 104 -19.41 2.46 1.96
N ARG A 105 -18.60 2.71 3.00
CA ARG A 105 -19.07 3.33 4.23
C ARG A 105 -19.35 4.83 4.05
N TRP A 106 -18.54 5.52 3.26
CA TRP A 106 -18.77 6.91 2.86
C TRP A 106 -20.15 7.09 2.23
N ASP A 107 -20.49 6.25 1.25
CA ASP A 107 -21.80 6.29 0.56
C ASP A 107 -22.98 6.03 1.50
N GLN A 108 -22.80 5.13 2.47
CA GLN A 108 -23.85 4.79 3.45
C GLN A 108 -24.06 5.90 4.49
N LEU A 109 -22.99 6.58 4.89
CA LEU A 109 -23.03 7.62 5.92
C LEU A 109 -23.26 9.03 5.36
N GLY A 110 -23.06 9.24 4.06
CA GLY A 110 -23.05 10.56 3.44
C GLY A 110 -21.82 11.38 3.81
N GLY A 111 -20.70 10.71 4.10
CA GLY A 111 -19.45 11.32 4.56
C GLY A 111 -18.90 10.73 5.86
N TYR A 112 -17.63 11.01 6.15
CA TYR A 112 -17.02 10.76 7.47
C TYR A 112 -17.14 12.01 8.36
N ASP A 113 -17.28 11.78 9.66
CA ASP A 113 -17.40 12.78 10.71
C ASP A 113 -16.04 13.31 11.21
N SER A 114 -14.95 12.58 10.98
CA SER A 114 -13.58 13.02 11.26
C SER A 114 -12.53 12.26 10.45
N ASP A 115 -11.38 12.93 10.22
CA ASP A 115 -10.19 12.31 9.61
C ASP A 115 -9.65 11.15 10.46
N GLU A 116 -9.76 11.24 11.79
CA GLU A 116 -9.31 10.17 12.70
C GLU A 116 -10.04 8.84 12.45
N LYS A 117 -11.34 8.91 12.17
CA LYS A 117 -12.13 7.71 11.88
C LYS A 117 -11.85 7.16 10.48
N LEU A 118 -11.63 8.04 9.52
CA LEU A 118 -11.18 7.65 8.18
C LEU A 118 -9.80 6.97 8.26
N GLN A 119 -8.87 7.55 9.00
CA GLN A 119 -7.54 7.01 9.26
C GLN A 119 -7.64 5.63 9.92
N TYR A 120 -8.47 5.49 10.96
CA TYR A 120 -8.68 4.20 11.62
C TYR A 120 -9.24 3.15 10.66
N ASP A 121 -10.28 3.46 9.89
CA ASP A 121 -10.87 2.49 8.95
C ASP A 121 -9.91 2.17 7.78
N LEU A 122 -9.03 3.09 7.39
CA LEU A 122 -8.01 2.87 6.36
C LEU A 122 -6.87 2.01 6.86
N PHE A 123 -6.36 2.25 8.07
CA PHE A 123 -5.07 1.72 8.51
C PHE A 123 -5.14 0.85 9.75
N SER A 124 -6.32 0.60 10.34
CA SER A 124 -6.46 -0.27 11.51
C SER A 124 -7.35 -1.49 11.25
N CYS A 125 -7.03 -2.60 11.93
CA CYS A 125 -7.88 -3.78 12.04
C CYS A 125 -7.68 -4.44 13.42
N GLU A 126 -8.72 -5.08 13.93
CA GLU A 126 -8.69 -5.67 15.26
C GLU A 126 -7.74 -6.89 15.31
N GLY A 127 -6.86 -6.94 16.32
CA GLY A 127 -5.92 -8.06 16.50
C GLY A 127 -4.66 -8.01 15.62
N MET A 128 -4.31 -6.84 15.09
CA MET A 128 -3.15 -6.68 14.21
C MET A 128 -1.80 -6.77 14.92
N TYR A 129 -0.85 -7.41 14.25
CA TYR A 129 0.54 -7.56 14.68
C TYR A 129 1.49 -6.48 14.14
N GLY A 130 0.97 -5.46 13.46
CA GLY A 130 1.73 -4.34 12.93
C GLY A 130 1.39 -4.01 11.48
N PHE A 131 1.96 -2.89 11.03
CA PHE A 131 1.51 -2.16 9.84
C PHE A 131 2.73 -1.79 8.99
N LEU A 132 2.76 -2.22 7.74
CA LEU A 132 3.79 -1.81 6.80
C LEU A 132 3.26 -0.68 5.92
N HIS A 133 3.80 0.52 6.12
CA HIS A 133 3.55 1.67 5.26
C HIS A 133 4.68 1.85 4.26
N ILE A 134 4.30 2.02 3.00
CA ILE A 134 5.21 2.22 1.87
C ILE A 134 4.74 3.43 1.08
N SER A 135 5.66 4.32 0.74
CA SER A 135 5.38 5.50 -0.08
C SER A 135 6.35 5.57 -1.24
N TYR A 136 5.82 5.76 -2.45
CA TYR A 136 6.61 5.99 -3.64
C TYR A 136 6.28 7.34 -4.27
N THR A 137 7.31 8.12 -4.58
CA THR A 137 7.18 9.35 -5.36
C THR A 137 8.11 9.36 -6.55
N SER A 138 7.66 9.87 -7.69
CA SER A 138 8.52 10.09 -8.86
C SER A 138 8.07 11.30 -9.69
N ASN A 139 9.03 11.96 -10.33
CA ASN A 139 8.77 13.03 -11.30
C ASN A 139 9.44 12.75 -12.66
N LEU A 140 9.08 13.54 -13.67
CA LEU A 140 9.64 13.38 -15.03
C LEU A 140 11.12 13.78 -15.14
N ASP A 141 11.65 14.47 -14.13
CA ASP A 141 13.06 14.88 -14.08
C ASP A 141 13.97 13.77 -13.52
N GLY A 142 13.39 12.61 -13.16
CA GLY A 142 14.11 11.42 -12.72
C GLY A 142 14.39 11.38 -11.22
N GLU A 143 13.81 12.29 -10.43
CA GLU A 143 13.81 12.15 -8.98
C GLU A 143 12.80 11.08 -8.59
N GLU A 144 13.27 10.00 -7.98
CA GLU A 144 12.46 8.91 -7.48
C GLU A 144 12.82 8.63 -6.02
N GLU A 145 11.81 8.38 -5.19
CA GLU A 145 12.00 8.01 -3.79
C GLU A 145 10.98 6.95 -3.39
N LEU A 146 11.49 5.83 -2.87
CA LEU A 146 10.70 4.82 -2.19
C LEU A 146 11.04 4.89 -0.70
N LYS A 147 10.02 4.99 0.15
CA LYS A 147 10.13 5.01 1.60
C LYS A 147 9.32 3.89 2.20
N TYR A 148 9.75 3.41 3.37
CA TYR A 148 8.95 2.50 4.15
C TYR A 148 9.19 2.65 5.65
N GLY A 149 8.25 2.13 6.43
CA GLY A 149 8.41 1.85 7.85
C GLY A 149 7.42 0.78 8.28
N TYR A 150 7.75 0.05 9.33
CA TYR A 150 6.85 -0.91 9.97
C TYR A 150 6.49 -0.42 11.36
N LEU A 151 5.22 -0.13 11.63
CA LEU A 151 4.77 0.20 12.98
C LEU A 151 4.43 -1.08 13.74
N TYR A 152 5.03 -1.24 14.92
CA TYR A 152 4.67 -2.25 15.90
C TYR A 152 4.51 -1.58 17.26
N GLU A 153 3.32 -1.64 17.85
CA GLU A 153 2.98 -0.86 19.05
C GLU A 153 3.37 0.62 18.81
N ASP A 154 4.24 1.20 19.64
CA ASP A 154 4.70 2.59 19.52
C ASP A 154 6.11 2.68 18.88
N LYS A 155 6.55 1.66 18.14
CA LYS A 155 7.88 1.59 17.52
C LYS A 155 7.80 1.51 16.02
N VAL A 156 8.58 2.34 15.33
CA VAL A 156 8.82 2.20 13.89
C VAL A 156 10.09 1.40 13.66
N LEU A 157 9.95 0.27 12.99
CA LEU A 157 10.98 -0.74 12.75
C LEU A 157 11.25 -0.86 11.24
N ASP A 158 12.48 -1.24 10.90
CA ASP A 158 12.78 -1.77 9.57
C ASP A 158 12.24 -3.20 9.44
N ILE A 159 12.36 -3.80 8.25
CA ILE A 159 11.81 -5.16 8.02
C ILE A 159 12.49 -6.19 8.92
N LYS A 160 13.80 -6.07 9.12
CA LYS A 160 14.54 -7.00 9.96
C LYS A 160 14.12 -6.88 11.42
N GLY A 161 14.05 -5.68 11.98
CA GLY A 161 13.60 -5.44 13.34
C GLY A 161 12.16 -5.89 13.56
N ALA A 162 11.28 -5.72 12.56
CA ALA A 162 9.92 -6.24 12.62
C ALA A 162 9.87 -7.78 12.63
N LEU A 163 10.73 -8.45 11.84
CA LEU A 163 10.88 -9.90 11.86
C LEU A 163 11.48 -10.41 13.18
N ASP A 164 12.47 -9.71 13.74
CA ASP A 164 13.09 -10.05 15.02
C ASP A 164 12.05 -9.98 16.16
N GLU A 165 11.21 -8.92 16.18
CA GLU A 165 10.11 -8.82 17.15
C GLU A 165 9.05 -9.91 16.93
N TYR A 166 8.68 -10.19 15.67
CA TYR A 166 7.76 -11.27 15.35
C TYR A 166 8.29 -12.64 15.83
N ALA A 167 9.57 -12.92 15.59
CA ALA A 167 10.21 -14.16 16.00
C ALA A 167 10.23 -14.32 17.52
N ARG A 168 10.58 -13.23 18.24
CA ARG A 168 10.58 -13.18 19.71
C ARG A 168 9.20 -13.46 20.31
N ILE A 169 8.13 -12.91 19.72
CA ILE A 169 6.77 -13.08 20.24
C ILE A 169 6.23 -14.49 19.95
N ARG A 170 6.61 -15.07 18.80
CA ARG A 170 6.13 -16.39 18.36
C ARG A 170 6.97 -17.56 18.86
N ASP A 171 8.10 -17.31 19.51
CA ASP A 171 9.06 -18.32 19.95
C ASP A 171 9.48 -19.24 18.78
N ILE A 172 9.75 -18.62 17.62
CA ILE A 172 10.18 -19.30 16.39
C ILE A 172 11.67 -19.08 16.13
N SER A 173 12.25 -19.92 15.28
CA SER A 173 13.66 -19.85 14.90
C SER A 173 14.02 -18.51 14.23
N GLU A 174 15.21 -18.01 14.55
CA GLU A 174 15.81 -16.82 13.92
C GLU A 174 16.38 -17.11 12.52
N ASP A 175 16.46 -18.38 12.09
CA ASP A 175 16.93 -18.72 10.75
C ASP A 175 15.89 -18.33 9.70
N LEU A 176 16.10 -17.17 9.09
CA LEU A 176 15.23 -16.65 8.04
C LEU A 176 15.32 -17.50 6.76
N PRO A 177 14.18 -17.93 6.19
CA PRO A 177 14.11 -18.47 4.84
C PRO A 177 14.73 -17.52 3.80
N ASP A 178 15.28 -18.07 2.72
CA ASP A 178 15.99 -17.28 1.71
C ASP A 178 15.10 -16.24 1.01
N TYR A 179 13.81 -16.51 0.85
CA TYR A 179 12.87 -15.53 0.29
C TYR A 179 12.70 -14.31 1.21
N LEU A 180 12.74 -14.47 2.54
CA LEU A 180 12.68 -13.34 3.46
C LEU A 180 13.96 -12.51 3.40
N LYS A 181 15.12 -13.17 3.23
CA LYS A 181 16.40 -12.47 3.01
C LYS A 181 16.38 -11.65 1.72
N GLU A 182 15.85 -12.20 0.64
CA GLU A 182 15.66 -11.49 -0.63
C GLU A 182 14.77 -10.24 -0.46
N ILE A 183 13.68 -10.36 0.29
CA ILE A 183 12.78 -9.23 0.57
C ILE A 183 13.51 -8.14 1.37
N ILE A 184 14.24 -8.52 2.43
CA ILE A 184 15.04 -7.56 3.22
C ILE A 184 16.03 -6.84 2.32
N THR A 185 16.82 -7.57 1.53
CA THR A 185 17.79 -6.99 0.60
C THR A 185 17.12 -6.06 -0.42
N PHE A 186 15.96 -6.43 -0.95
CA PHE A 186 15.23 -5.57 -1.86
C PHE A 186 14.87 -4.22 -1.24
N PHE A 187 14.31 -4.21 -0.03
CA PHE A 187 13.95 -2.96 0.64
C PHE A 187 15.17 -2.16 1.09
N ASP A 188 16.23 -2.82 1.57
CA ASP A 188 17.49 -2.15 1.95
C ASP A 188 18.17 -1.46 0.75
N ASP A 189 18.12 -2.10 -0.43
CA ASP A 189 18.76 -1.59 -1.64
C ASP A 189 17.92 -0.52 -2.36
N ASN A 190 16.58 -0.60 -2.28
CA ASN A 190 15.69 0.20 -3.12
C ASN A 190 14.85 1.22 -2.34
N ALA A 191 14.76 1.11 -1.02
CA ALA A 191 13.86 1.92 -0.21
C ALA A 191 14.57 2.56 0.99
N LYS A 192 14.19 3.79 1.30
CA LYS A 192 14.63 4.50 2.50
C LYS A 192 13.76 4.11 3.68
N PHE A 193 14.36 3.46 4.67
CA PHE A 193 13.72 3.26 5.97
C PHE A 193 13.49 4.60 6.68
N ILE A 194 12.27 4.81 7.18
CA ILE A 194 11.88 5.96 7.99
C ILE A 194 11.67 5.50 9.43
N GLY A 195 12.70 5.65 10.27
CA GLY A 195 12.65 5.20 11.67
C GLY A 195 12.10 6.21 12.69
N SER A 196 11.69 7.40 12.25
CA SER A 196 11.04 8.38 13.13
C SER A 196 9.52 8.28 13.03
N GLU A 197 8.86 8.23 14.17
CA GLU A 197 7.41 8.17 14.29
C GLU A 197 6.70 9.32 13.55
N ASP A 198 7.16 10.57 13.70
CA ASP A 198 6.56 11.72 13.02
C ASP A 198 6.51 11.57 11.49
N ALA A 199 7.61 11.11 10.89
CA ALA A 199 7.68 10.91 9.45
C ALA A 199 6.92 9.66 8.98
N TYR A 200 6.74 8.66 9.86
CA TYR A 200 5.85 7.53 9.61
C TYR A 200 4.39 8.00 9.52
N TRP A 201 3.92 8.72 10.54
CA TRP A 201 2.55 9.25 10.56
C TRP A 201 2.28 10.26 9.44
N GLU A 202 3.30 10.98 8.99
CA GLU A 202 3.17 11.85 7.82
C GLU A 202 2.86 11.06 6.53
N MET A 203 3.43 9.85 6.35
CA MET A 203 3.06 8.99 5.21
C MET A 203 1.58 8.58 5.28
N GLU A 204 1.10 8.25 6.49
CA GLU A 204 -0.28 7.85 6.74
C GLU A 204 -1.27 8.99 6.48
N LYS A 205 -0.99 10.19 7.02
CA LYS A 205 -1.78 11.41 6.80
C LYS A 205 -1.91 11.75 5.32
N GLN A 206 -0.83 11.59 4.54
CA GLN A 206 -0.88 11.81 3.10
C GLN A 206 -1.78 10.79 2.37
N GLY A 207 -1.90 9.56 2.90
CA GLY A 207 -2.87 8.57 2.44
C GLY A 207 -4.31 8.97 2.77
N VAL A 208 -4.59 9.39 4.00
CA VAL A 208 -5.91 9.88 4.44
C VAL A 208 -6.38 11.02 3.54
N ALA A 209 -5.54 12.05 3.38
CA ALA A 209 -5.86 13.24 2.58
C ALA A 209 -6.20 12.88 1.12
N LEU A 210 -5.45 11.94 0.52
CA LEU A 210 -5.72 11.49 -0.84
C LEU A 210 -7.09 10.81 -0.96
N ILE A 211 -7.43 9.91 -0.04
CA ILE A 211 -8.72 9.22 -0.07
C ILE A 211 -9.86 10.21 0.19
N HIS A 212 -9.68 11.13 1.13
CA HIS A 212 -10.63 12.20 1.38
C HIS A 212 -10.90 13.03 0.13
N ASP A 213 -9.85 13.50 -0.55
CA ASP A 213 -9.97 14.27 -1.80
C ASP A 213 -10.66 13.48 -2.93
N VAL A 214 -10.44 12.17 -3.01
CA VAL A 214 -11.12 11.29 -3.97
C VAL A 214 -12.61 11.18 -3.63
N MET A 215 -12.96 11.00 -2.36
CA MET A 215 -14.35 10.88 -1.90
C MET A 215 -15.14 12.19 -2.07
N GLU A 216 -14.49 13.34 -1.90
CA GLU A 216 -15.10 14.66 -2.14
C GLU A 216 -15.16 15.04 -3.63
N GLY A 217 -14.52 14.29 -4.51
CA GLY A 217 -14.43 14.59 -5.94
C GLY A 217 -13.48 15.74 -6.28
N ASN A 218 -12.60 16.13 -5.35
CA ASN A 218 -11.56 17.14 -5.57
C ASN A 218 -10.44 16.63 -6.48
N ILE A 219 -10.20 15.32 -6.46
CA ILE A 219 -9.25 14.64 -7.32
C ILE A 219 -9.99 13.66 -8.22
N ASP A 220 -9.80 13.81 -9.52
CA ASP A 220 -10.10 12.74 -10.46
C ASP A 220 -8.96 11.70 -10.40
N PRO A 221 -9.18 10.49 -9.86
CA PRO A 221 -8.15 9.44 -9.87
C PRO A 221 -7.72 9.07 -11.30
N TYR A 222 -8.52 9.44 -12.31
CA TYR A 222 -8.30 9.17 -13.73
C TYR A 222 -7.52 10.24 -14.50
N GLY A 223 -7.29 11.41 -13.90
CA GLY A 223 -6.45 12.51 -14.44
C GLY A 223 -6.93 13.21 -15.72
#